data_AF-A0A359KEP0-F1
#
_entry.id   AF-A0A359KEP0-F1
#
_cell.length_a   1.000
_cell.length_b   1.000
_cell.length_c   1.000
_cell.angle_alpha   90.00
_cell.angle_beta   90.00
_cell.angle_gamma   90.00
#
_symmetry.space_group_name_H-M   'P 1'
#
loop_
_entity.id
_entity.type
_entity.pdbx_description
1 polymer ?
#
loop_
_entity_poly.entity_id
_entity_poly.type
_entity_poly.pdbx_seq_one_letter_code
_entity_poly.pdbx_strand_id
1 'polypeptide(L)'
;MTDAPALFLGQSFEGAPERLLLNRANRHGVVAGATGTGKTVTLQIMAQGFSEAGVPVFCADVKGDLSGISQGGGVEKFAERAGKMGLTLNGKSAPVVFWDLYGQKGHPIRATVSDVGPVLLARMLELNDVQEGVLTVAFHVADKEGLLLLDLEDLRALLAYVGENAQTIGREVGNVSPTSIAAIQRALLQLEQQGGKAFFGEPALRLEDMMRTALDGRGQVNVLDATRLMNSPRLYAAFLLWLLS
;
A
#
# COMPACT_ATOMS: atom_id res chain seq x y z
N MET A 1 -33.33 -4.37 -16.65
CA MET A 1 -31.97 -4.88 -16.35
C MET A 1 -31.60 -4.44 -14.94
N THR A 2 -31.99 -5.19 -13.91
CA THR A 2 -31.92 -4.73 -12.51
C THR A 2 -31.26 -5.71 -11.53
N ASP A 3 -30.70 -6.84 -12.01
CA ASP A 3 -30.09 -7.88 -11.17
C ASP A 3 -28.54 -7.88 -11.16
N ALA A 4 -27.90 -6.81 -11.63
CA ALA A 4 -26.44 -6.73 -11.49
C ALA A 4 -26.08 -6.54 -10.00
N PRO A 5 -25.13 -7.33 -9.45
CA PRO A 5 -24.62 -7.14 -8.09
C PRO A 5 -24.20 -5.69 -7.87
N ALA A 6 -24.65 -5.10 -6.76
CA ALA A 6 -24.45 -3.68 -6.50
C ALA A 6 -24.31 -3.39 -5.01
N LEU A 7 -23.46 -2.42 -4.70
CA LEU A 7 -23.25 -1.87 -3.38
C LEU A 7 -24.24 -0.73 -3.13
N PHE A 8 -24.91 -0.72 -1.98
CA PHE A 8 -25.73 0.41 -1.58
C PHE A 8 -24.86 1.59 -1.12
N LEU A 9 -25.08 2.78 -1.70
CA LEU A 9 -24.35 4.00 -1.34
C LEU A 9 -25.19 4.99 -0.53
N GLY A 10 -26.50 5.03 -0.75
CA GLY A 10 -27.37 6.01 -0.11
C GLY A 10 -28.74 6.10 -0.76
N GLN A 11 -29.44 7.21 -0.53
CA GLN A 11 -30.70 7.51 -1.18
C GLN A 11 -30.65 8.87 -1.86
N SER A 12 -31.37 9.00 -2.97
CA SER A 12 -31.60 10.27 -3.65
C SER A 12 -32.52 11.18 -2.85
N PHE A 13 -32.66 12.45 -3.27
CA PHE A 13 -33.61 13.38 -2.66
C PHE A 13 -35.06 12.94 -2.78
N GLU A 14 -35.37 12.08 -3.75
CA GLU A 14 -36.71 11.50 -3.96
C GLU A 14 -36.92 10.20 -3.15
N GLY A 15 -35.93 9.79 -2.35
CA GLY A 15 -35.97 8.58 -1.53
C GLY A 15 -35.62 7.29 -2.28
N ALA A 16 -35.20 7.37 -3.55
CA ALA A 16 -34.80 6.19 -4.31
C ALA A 16 -33.43 5.67 -3.85
N PRO A 17 -33.22 4.35 -3.70
CA PRO A 17 -31.93 3.79 -3.30
C PRO A 17 -30.88 3.93 -4.41
N GLU A 18 -29.76 4.57 -4.08
CA GLU A 18 -28.61 4.74 -4.97
C GLU A 18 -27.58 3.65 -4.75
N ARG A 19 -27.15 3.02 -5.85
CA ARG A 19 -26.29 1.84 -5.82
C ARG A 19 -25.14 1.94 -6.80
N LEU A 20 -23.95 1.52 -6.38
CA LEU A 20 -22.79 1.31 -7.25
C LEU A 20 -22.81 -0.11 -7.79
N LEU A 21 -22.97 -0.27 -9.11
CA LEU A 21 -22.85 -1.57 -9.75
C LEU A 21 -21.40 -2.09 -9.60
N LEU A 22 -21.23 -3.32 -9.13
CA LEU A 22 -19.89 -3.88 -8.87
C LEU A 22 -19.04 -3.96 -10.15
N ASN A 23 -19.66 -4.29 -11.29
CA ASN A 23 -18.98 -4.29 -12.59
C ASN A 23 -18.56 -2.89 -13.10
N ARG A 24 -18.99 -1.82 -12.43
CA ARG A 24 -18.58 -0.44 -12.69
C ARG A 24 -17.62 0.11 -11.63
N ALA A 25 -17.34 -0.65 -10.57
CA ALA A 25 -16.46 -0.26 -9.47
C ALA A 25 -14.97 -0.29 -9.84
N ASN A 26 -14.61 -0.72 -11.05
CA ASN A 26 -13.25 -0.63 -11.59
C ASN A 26 -12.86 0.78 -12.08
N ARG A 27 -13.70 1.78 -11.85
CA ARG A 27 -13.42 3.20 -12.14
C ARG A 27 -13.01 3.92 -10.87
N HIS A 28 -12.08 4.85 -11.01
CA HIS A 28 -11.68 5.71 -9.90
C HIS A 28 -12.86 6.60 -9.46
N GLY A 29 -12.96 6.80 -8.15
CA GLY A 29 -13.96 7.64 -7.52
C GLY A 29 -13.35 8.45 -6.38
N VAL A 30 -14.06 9.52 -5.97
CA VAL A 30 -13.62 10.41 -4.89
C VAL A 30 -14.75 10.61 -3.88
N VAL A 31 -14.44 10.42 -2.60
CA VAL A 31 -15.33 10.76 -1.49
C VAL A 31 -14.79 12.03 -0.83
N ALA A 32 -15.43 13.16 -1.10
CA ALA A 32 -15.04 14.47 -0.61
C ALA A 32 -16.10 15.08 0.33
N GLY A 33 -15.67 15.94 1.25
CA GLY A 33 -16.54 16.61 2.22
C GLY A 33 -15.75 17.22 3.38
N ALA A 34 -16.37 18.11 4.14
CA ALA A 34 -15.74 18.71 5.33
C ALA A 34 -15.56 17.68 6.47
N THR A 35 -14.83 18.04 7.52
CA THR A 35 -14.74 17.19 8.72
C THR A 35 -16.13 17.00 9.34
N GLY A 36 -16.45 15.79 9.78
CA GLY A 36 -17.76 15.47 10.37
C GLY A 36 -18.89 15.19 9.37
N THR A 37 -18.68 15.34 8.06
CA THR A 37 -19.74 15.09 7.05
C THR A 37 -19.92 13.61 6.67
N GLY A 38 -19.36 12.68 7.45
CA GLY A 38 -19.55 11.24 7.25
C GLY A 38 -18.62 10.55 6.26
N LYS A 39 -17.53 11.19 5.79
CA LYS A 39 -16.57 10.56 4.86
C LYS A 39 -16.09 9.17 5.30
N THR A 40 -15.67 9.04 6.56
CA THR A 40 -15.20 7.78 7.13
C THR A 40 -16.30 6.72 7.10
N VAL A 41 -17.52 7.09 7.51
CA VAL A 41 -18.67 6.18 7.50
C VAL A 41 -18.97 5.71 6.08
N THR A 42 -18.93 6.61 5.09
CA THR A 42 -19.08 6.25 3.68
C THR A 42 -18.02 5.25 3.23
N LEU A 43 -16.74 5.50 3.53
CA LEU A 43 -15.65 4.57 3.17
C LEU A 43 -15.78 3.21 3.87
N GLN A 44 -16.23 3.18 5.12
CA GLN A 44 -16.49 1.93 5.85
C GLN A 44 -17.65 1.15 5.23
N ILE A 45 -18.75 1.81 4.86
CA ILE A 45 -19.87 1.16 4.17
C ILE A 45 -19.39 0.58 2.84
N MET A 46 -18.58 1.33 2.07
CA MET A 46 -18.03 0.83 0.82
C MET A 46 -17.12 -0.37 1.02
N ALA A 47 -16.17 -0.29 1.96
CA ALA A 47 -15.26 -1.40 2.27
C ALA A 47 -16.01 -2.65 2.75
N GLN A 48 -17.00 -2.48 3.63
CA GLN A 48 -17.84 -3.57 4.11
C GLN A 48 -18.59 -4.23 2.96
N GLY A 49 -19.25 -3.45 2.10
CA GLY A 49 -20.06 -4.05 1.03
C GLY A 49 -19.22 -4.66 -0.10
N PHE A 50 -18.00 -4.17 -0.36
CA PHE A 50 -17.04 -4.90 -1.22
C PHE A 50 -16.61 -6.22 -0.58
N SER A 51 -16.27 -6.21 0.70
CA SER A 51 -15.94 -7.42 1.46
C SER A 51 -17.09 -8.43 1.43
N GLU A 52 -18.34 -8.00 1.65
CA GLU A 52 -19.53 -8.85 1.58
C GLU A 52 -19.76 -9.43 0.18
N ALA A 53 -19.34 -8.73 -0.87
CA ALA A 53 -19.36 -9.22 -2.24
C ALA A 53 -18.19 -10.15 -2.59
N GLY A 54 -17.34 -10.50 -1.62
CA GLY A 54 -16.17 -11.36 -1.84
C GLY A 54 -14.95 -10.62 -2.43
N VAL A 55 -14.98 -9.29 -2.48
CA VAL A 55 -13.90 -8.47 -3.04
C VAL A 55 -12.95 -8.04 -1.92
N PRO A 56 -11.67 -8.45 -1.94
CA PRO A 56 -10.67 -7.96 -0.99
C PRO A 56 -10.49 -6.46 -1.12
N VAL A 57 -10.36 -5.77 0.01
CA VAL A 57 -10.23 -4.31 0.07
C VAL A 57 -8.91 -3.96 0.72
N PHE A 58 -8.22 -2.95 0.19
CA PHE A 58 -7.10 -2.31 0.86
C PHE A 58 -7.47 -0.87 1.22
N CYS A 59 -7.17 -0.45 2.44
CA CYS A 59 -7.34 0.93 2.88
C CYS A 59 -6.19 1.39 3.78
N ALA A 60 -5.70 2.60 3.53
CA ALA A 60 -4.75 3.27 4.39
C ALA A 60 -5.50 4.10 5.44
N ASP A 61 -5.37 3.72 6.72
CA ASP A 61 -6.01 4.40 7.83
C ASP A 61 -5.09 5.45 8.45
N VAL A 62 -5.25 6.67 7.95
CA VAL A 62 -4.49 7.85 8.39
C VAL A 62 -4.90 8.33 9.78
N LYS A 63 -6.19 8.21 10.13
CA LYS A 63 -6.74 8.79 11.36
C LYS A 63 -7.01 7.77 12.45
N GLY A 64 -6.98 6.48 12.11
CA GLY A 64 -7.43 5.39 12.98
C GLY A 64 -8.95 5.19 12.93
N ASP A 65 -9.67 5.96 12.12
CA ASP A 65 -11.14 5.92 12.11
C ASP A 65 -11.69 4.79 11.23
N LEU A 66 -10.94 4.31 10.23
CA LEU A 66 -11.38 3.23 9.33
C LEU A 66 -11.29 1.86 10.02
N SER A 67 -10.29 1.66 10.87
CA SER A 67 -10.02 0.43 11.64
C SER A 67 -11.22 -0.09 12.44
N GLY A 68 -12.14 0.81 12.81
CA GLY A 68 -13.40 0.50 13.50
C GLY A 68 -14.30 -0.48 12.74
N ILE A 69 -14.11 -0.67 11.43
CA ILE A 69 -14.84 -1.67 10.62
C ILE A 69 -14.61 -3.12 11.08
N SER A 70 -13.52 -3.37 11.83
CA SER A 70 -13.25 -4.65 12.48
C SER A 70 -14.19 -4.96 13.64
N GLN A 71 -14.85 -3.93 14.20
CA GLN A 71 -15.70 -4.05 15.37
C GLN A 71 -17.16 -4.16 14.93
N GLY A 72 -17.87 -5.14 15.50
CA GLY A 72 -19.32 -5.23 15.33
C GLY A 72 -20.06 -4.21 16.19
N GLY A 73 -21.36 -4.05 15.96
CA GLY A 73 -22.23 -3.15 16.72
C GLY A 73 -22.25 -1.71 16.21
N GLY A 74 -22.55 -0.75 17.09
CA GLY A 74 -22.63 0.68 16.75
C GLY A 74 -23.87 1.07 15.93
N VAL A 75 -24.83 0.15 15.81
CA VAL A 75 -26.05 0.30 15.02
C VAL A 75 -26.96 1.38 15.59
N GLU A 76 -26.96 1.55 16.91
CA GLU A 76 -27.83 2.46 17.65
C GLU A 76 -27.67 3.91 17.18
N LYS A 77 -26.42 4.31 16.84
CA LYS A 77 -26.11 5.66 16.34
C LYS A 77 -26.71 5.94 14.96
N PHE A 78 -27.04 4.90 14.20
CA PHE A 78 -27.53 5.00 12.83
C PHE A 78 -28.96 4.49 12.66
N ALA A 79 -29.59 3.96 13.70
CA ALA A 79 -30.90 3.31 13.65
C ALA A 79 -32.00 4.23 13.12
N GLU A 80 -32.06 5.48 13.59
CA GLU A 80 -33.06 6.46 13.11
C GLU A 80 -32.89 6.75 11.62
N ARG A 81 -31.65 6.97 11.17
CA ARG A 81 -31.33 7.26 9.77
C ARG A 81 -31.62 6.05 8.89
N ALA A 82 -31.22 4.85 9.32
CA ALA A 82 -31.49 3.61 8.61
C ALA A 82 -33.00 3.34 8.51
N GLY A 83 -33.76 3.60 9.57
CA GLY A 83 -35.22 3.49 9.59
C GLY A 83 -35.89 4.40 8.56
N LYS A 84 -35.45 5.66 8.45
CA LYS A 84 -35.93 6.59 7.39
C LYS A 84 -35.66 6.07 5.98
N MET A 85 -34.60 5.26 5.83
CA MET A 85 -34.19 4.70 4.55
C MET A 85 -34.75 3.28 4.30
N GLY A 86 -35.54 2.72 5.24
CA GLY A 86 -36.04 1.35 5.16
C GLY A 86 -34.94 0.29 5.25
N LEU A 87 -33.80 0.61 5.87
CA LEU A 87 -32.65 -0.28 6.02
C LEU A 87 -32.64 -0.96 7.39
N THR A 88 -32.35 -2.26 7.40
CA THR A 88 -32.07 -3.01 8.63
C THR A 88 -30.55 -3.14 8.80
N LEU A 89 -30.01 -2.51 9.84
CA LEU A 89 -28.59 -2.60 10.18
C LEU A 89 -28.35 -3.77 11.13
N ASN A 90 -27.41 -4.65 10.75
CA ASN A 90 -27.11 -5.86 11.51
C ASN A 90 -25.81 -5.77 12.33
N GLY A 91 -25.08 -4.65 12.27
CA GLY A 91 -23.87 -4.41 13.06
C GLY A 91 -22.76 -5.44 12.84
N LYS A 92 -22.66 -6.04 11.65
CA LYS A 92 -21.63 -7.03 11.33
C LYS A 92 -20.28 -6.35 11.16
N SER A 93 -19.23 -6.97 11.70
CA SER A 93 -17.84 -6.58 11.42
C SER A 93 -17.34 -7.13 10.10
N ALA A 94 -16.35 -6.48 9.49
CA ALA A 94 -15.57 -7.02 8.39
C ALA A 94 -14.49 -8.00 8.87
N PRO A 95 -14.08 -8.99 8.05
CA PRO A 95 -12.86 -9.75 8.28
C PRO A 95 -11.64 -8.86 7.99
N VAL A 96 -11.06 -8.27 9.03
CA VAL A 96 -9.96 -7.29 8.91
C VAL A 96 -8.60 -7.94 9.18
N VAL A 97 -7.61 -7.57 8.36
CA VAL A 97 -6.19 -7.80 8.64
C VAL A 97 -5.51 -6.44 8.78
N PHE A 98 -4.82 -6.24 9.91
CA PHE A 98 -4.08 -5.01 10.17
C PHE A 98 -2.64 -5.14 9.69
N TRP A 99 -2.16 -4.12 8.99
CA TRP A 99 -0.82 -4.03 8.41
C TRP A 99 -0.10 -2.79 8.93
N ASP A 100 1.22 -2.88 9.07
CA ASP A 100 2.06 -1.78 9.54
C ASP A 100 3.49 -1.94 8.99
N LEU A 101 4.05 -0.89 8.38
CA LEU A 101 5.44 -0.90 7.89
C LEU A 101 6.46 -0.93 9.03
N TYR A 102 6.09 -0.44 10.21
CA TYR A 102 6.93 -0.46 11.41
C TYR A 102 6.71 -1.69 12.28
N GLY A 103 5.69 -2.51 11.97
CA GLY A 103 5.34 -3.73 12.70
C GLY A 103 4.93 -3.51 14.17
N GLN A 104 4.39 -2.34 14.52
CA GLN A 104 4.00 -1.99 15.89
C GLN A 104 2.52 -2.26 16.18
N LYS A 105 1.63 -1.96 15.23
CA LYS A 105 0.17 -2.07 15.41
C LYS A 105 -0.51 -3.06 14.45
N GLY A 106 0.26 -3.78 13.67
CA GLY A 106 -0.24 -4.74 12.69
C GLY A 106 0.86 -5.67 12.19
N HIS A 107 0.50 -6.55 11.25
CA HIS A 107 1.45 -7.42 10.59
C HIS A 107 2.50 -6.58 9.83
N PRO A 108 3.79 -6.90 9.97
CA PRO A 108 4.85 -6.15 9.30
C PRO A 108 4.71 -6.30 7.78
N ILE A 109 4.65 -5.17 7.07
CA ILE A 109 4.82 -5.17 5.61
C ILE A 109 6.31 -5.08 5.31
N ARG A 110 6.81 -6.03 4.51
CA ARG A 110 8.18 -6.02 4.01
C ARG A 110 8.25 -6.33 2.52
N ALA A 111 9.31 -5.86 1.88
CA ALA A 111 9.70 -6.24 0.52
C ALA A 111 11.23 -6.40 0.48
N THR A 112 11.78 -7.27 -0.36
CA THR A 112 13.24 -7.28 -0.54
C THR A 112 13.68 -6.20 -1.52
N VAL A 113 14.94 -5.78 -1.45
CA VAL A 113 15.51 -4.85 -2.45
C VAL A 113 15.46 -5.48 -3.85
N SER A 114 15.71 -6.79 -3.95
CA SER A 114 15.56 -7.55 -5.19
C SER A 114 14.12 -7.55 -5.73
N ASP A 115 13.09 -7.69 -4.88
CA ASP A 115 11.68 -7.65 -5.32
C ASP A 115 11.28 -6.27 -5.85
N VAL A 116 11.80 -5.21 -5.23
CA VAL A 116 11.55 -3.83 -5.68
C VAL A 116 12.25 -3.57 -7.01
N GLY A 117 13.52 -3.96 -7.13
CA GLY A 117 14.30 -3.77 -8.35
C GLY A 117 14.77 -2.31 -8.58
N PRO A 118 15.64 -2.08 -9.58
CA PRO A 118 16.34 -0.82 -9.75
C PRO A 118 15.44 0.34 -10.19
N VAL A 119 14.49 0.09 -11.10
CA VAL A 119 13.62 1.13 -11.68
C VAL A 119 12.67 1.69 -10.63
N LEU A 120 12.01 0.80 -9.89
CA LEU A 120 11.09 1.20 -8.83
C LEU A 120 11.86 1.88 -7.70
N LEU A 121 12.99 1.33 -7.29
CA LEU A 121 13.82 1.91 -6.24
C LEU A 121 14.35 3.30 -6.62
N ALA A 122 14.72 3.52 -7.89
CA ALA A 122 15.12 4.83 -8.38
C ALA A 122 14.00 5.87 -8.23
N ARG A 123 12.76 5.50 -8.57
CA ARG A 123 11.59 6.37 -8.36
C ARG A 123 11.33 6.63 -6.87
N MET A 124 11.44 5.62 -6.02
CA MET A 124 11.28 5.76 -4.56
C MET A 124 12.30 6.73 -3.95
N LEU A 125 13.52 6.72 -4.48
CA LEU A 125 14.64 7.54 -4.03
C LEU A 125 14.73 8.89 -4.75
N GLU A 126 13.79 9.21 -5.65
CA GLU A 126 13.77 10.43 -6.47
C GLU A 126 15.08 10.63 -7.26
N LEU A 127 15.64 9.54 -7.79
CA LEU A 127 16.86 9.56 -8.57
C LEU A 127 16.62 10.13 -9.97
N ASN A 128 17.64 10.76 -10.55
CA ASN A 128 17.63 11.14 -11.96
C ASN A 128 18.08 9.98 -12.87
N ASP A 129 17.90 10.14 -14.19
CA ASP A 129 18.20 9.11 -15.19
C ASP A 129 19.63 8.55 -15.10
N VAL A 130 20.62 9.41 -14.76
CA VAL A 130 22.02 8.98 -14.61
C VAL A 130 22.20 8.11 -13.37
N GLN A 131 21.56 8.47 -12.26
CA GLN A 131 21.59 7.72 -11.01
C GLN A 131 20.79 6.41 -11.13
N GLU A 132 19.66 6.42 -11.82
CA GLU A 132 18.90 5.20 -12.17
C GLU A 132 19.74 4.24 -13.03
N GLY A 133 20.48 4.76 -14.01
CA GLY A 133 21.42 3.98 -14.81
C GLY A 133 22.50 3.31 -13.95
N VAL A 134 23.09 4.06 -13.01
CA VAL A 134 24.08 3.49 -12.07
C VAL A 134 23.46 2.44 -11.15
N LEU A 135 22.25 2.66 -10.67
CA LEU A 135 21.53 1.68 -9.85
C LEU A 135 21.23 0.40 -10.66
N THR A 136 20.83 0.54 -11.92
CA THR A 136 20.60 -0.58 -12.84
C THR A 136 21.89 -1.38 -13.07
N VAL A 137 23.03 -0.70 -13.23
CA VAL A 137 24.34 -1.37 -13.32
C VAL A 137 24.66 -2.15 -12.04
N ALA A 138 24.39 -1.58 -10.86
CA ALA A 138 24.60 -2.28 -9.60
C ALA A 138 23.77 -3.57 -9.54
N PHE A 139 22.48 -3.51 -9.87
CA PHE A 139 21.62 -4.71 -9.92
C PHE A 139 22.10 -5.73 -10.96
N HIS A 140 22.57 -5.29 -12.12
CA HIS A 140 23.16 -6.20 -13.11
C HIS A 140 24.38 -6.95 -12.59
N VAL A 141 25.23 -6.28 -11.80
CA VAL A 141 26.38 -6.91 -11.12
C VAL A 141 25.89 -7.95 -10.10
N ALA A 142 24.87 -7.60 -9.29
CA ALA A 142 24.28 -8.54 -8.34
C ALA A 142 23.73 -9.80 -9.04
N ASP A 143 23.01 -9.64 -10.15
CA ASP A 143 22.47 -10.76 -10.94
C ASP A 143 23.58 -11.65 -11.51
N LYS A 144 24.65 -11.04 -12.05
CA LYS A 144 25.81 -11.77 -12.61
C LYS A 144 26.54 -12.58 -11.54
N GLU A 145 26.60 -12.07 -10.32
CA GLU A 145 27.28 -12.71 -9.18
C GLU A 145 26.35 -13.60 -8.34
N GLY A 146 25.06 -13.66 -8.67
CA GLY A 146 24.07 -14.45 -7.93
C GLY A 146 23.79 -13.91 -6.52
N LEU A 147 23.94 -12.59 -6.32
CA LEU A 147 23.72 -11.92 -5.05
C LEU A 147 22.26 -11.52 -4.92
N LEU A 148 21.57 -12.06 -3.91
CA LEU A 148 20.23 -11.64 -3.56
C LEU A 148 20.31 -10.46 -2.58
N LEU A 149 19.63 -9.36 -2.90
CA LEU A 149 19.65 -8.15 -2.10
C LEU A 149 18.39 -8.12 -1.24
N LEU A 150 18.54 -8.41 0.04
CA LEU A 150 17.40 -8.51 0.96
C LEU A 150 17.05 -7.13 1.50
N ASP A 151 18.06 -6.38 1.94
CA ASP A 151 17.87 -5.12 2.65
C ASP A 151 18.73 -3.96 2.11
N LEU A 152 18.61 -2.80 2.78
CA LEU A 152 19.36 -1.60 2.41
C LEU A 152 20.86 -1.70 2.70
N GLU A 153 21.27 -2.57 3.61
CA GLU A 153 22.69 -2.78 3.95
C GLU A 153 23.38 -3.58 2.84
N ASP A 154 22.71 -4.60 2.31
CA ASP A 154 23.16 -5.34 1.11
C ASP A 154 23.34 -4.42 -0.09
N LEU A 155 22.36 -3.57 -0.37
CA LEU A 155 22.45 -2.62 -1.48
C LEU A 155 23.60 -1.61 -1.28
N ARG A 156 23.82 -1.14 -0.06
CA ARG A 156 24.93 -0.23 0.25
C ARG A 156 26.28 -0.91 0.05
N ALA A 157 26.42 -2.17 0.48
CA ALA A 157 27.61 -2.97 0.23
C ALA A 157 27.86 -3.16 -1.26
N LEU A 158 26.82 -3.48 -2.04
CA LEU A 158 26.90 -3.60 -3.50
C LEU A 158 27.33 -2.29 -4.16
N LEU A 159 26.74 -1.16 -3.77
CA LEU A 159 27.12 0.15 -4.30
C LEU A 159 28.57 0.52 -3.97
N ALA A 160 29.07 0.14 -2.79
CA ALA A 160 30.47 0.31 -2.42
C ALA A 160 31.38 -0.56 -3.30
N TYR A 161 31.05 -1.83 -3.47
CA TYR A 161 31.77 -2.77 -4.34
C TYR A 161 31.83 -2.27 -5.80
N VAL A 162 30.70 -1.81 -6.34
CA VAL A 162 30.62 -1.24 -7.69
C VAL A 162 31.50 0.01 -7.81
N GLY A 163 31.56 0.84 -6.77
CA GLY A 163 32.42 2.02 -6.73
C GLY A 163 33.92 1.68 -6.74
N GLU A 164 34.32 0.69 -5.94
CA GLU A 164 35.71 0.20 -5.89
C GLU A 164 36.15 -0.45 -7.21
N ASN A 165 35.22 -1.07 -7.94
CA ASN A 165 35.48 -1.81 -9.17
C ASN A 165 35.00 -1.08 -10.45
N ALA A 166 34.70 0.22 -10.35
CA ALA A 166 34.03 1.00 -11.40
C ALA A 166 34.75 0.98 -12.76
N GLN A 167 36.09 0.91 -12.77
CA GLN A 167 36.85 0.84 -14.04
C GLN A 167 36.64 -0.48 -14.78
N THR A 168 36.58 -1.61 -14.05
CA THR A 168 36.41 -2.93 -14.63
C THR A 168 34.97 -3.11 -15.09
N ILE A 169 34.01 -2.81 -14.20
CA ILE A 169 32.58 -2.88 -14.48
C ILE A 169 32.24 -1.94 -15.65
N GLY A 170 32.78 -0.72 -15.63
CA GLY A 170 32.46 0.29 -16.64
C GLY A 170 32.93 -0.04 -18.06
N ARG A 171 33.87 -0.97 -18.22
CA ARG A 171 34.26 -1.50 -19.54
C ARG A 171 33.20 -2.44 -20.13
N GLU A 172 32.40 -3.09 -19.29
CA GLU A 172 31.36 -4.02 -19.72
C GLU A 172 30.00 -3.34 -19.92
N VAL A 173 29.62 -2.44 -19.00
CA VAL A 173 28.25 -1.91 -18.90
C VAL A 173 28.14 -0.39 -18.92
N GLY A 174 29.27 0.31 -19.15
CA GLY A 174 29.32 1.77 -19.22
C GLY A 174 29.73 2.45 -17.90
N ASN A 175 30.15 3.70 -18.01
CA ASN A 175 30.83 4.38 -16.91
C ASN A 175 29.95 4.59 -15.67
N VAL A 176 30.45 4.19 -14.51
CA VAL A 176 29.80 4.42 -13.22
C VAL A 176 30.51 5.57 -12.50
N SER A 177 29.83 6.70 -12.37
CA SER A 177 30.40 7.87 -11.69
C SER A 177 30.39 7.70 -10.16
N PRO A 178 31.52 7.96 -9.46
CA PRO A 178 31.54 8.01 -7.99
C PRO A 178 30.56 9.04 -7.41
N THR A 179 30.29 10.13 -8.13
CA THR A 179 29.34 11.17 -7.69
C THR A 179 27.90 10.65 -7.66
N SER A 180 27.53 9.79 -8.62
CA SER A 180 26.20 9.17 -8.67
C SER A 180 26.04 8.15 -7.54
N ILE A 181 27.06 7.31 -7.29
CA ILE A 181 27.06 6.36 -6.16
C ILE A 181 26.85 7.11 -4.83
N ALA A 182 27.61 8.19 -4.60
CA ALA A 182 27.47 8.99 -3.39
C ALA A 182 26.09 9.66 -3.26
N ALA A 183 25.47 10.05 -4.38
CA ALA A 183 24.10 10.57 -4.37
C ALA A 183 23.09 9.49 -3.97
N ILE A 184 23.19 8.28 -4.54
CA ILE A 184 22.33 7.14 -4.21
C ILE A 184 22.48 6.78 -2.73
N GLN A 185 23.71 6.65 -2.22
CA GLN A 185 23.95 6.33 -0.82
C GLN A 185 23.34 7.36 0.16
N ARG A 186 23.36 8.66 -0.20
CA ARG A 186 22.68 9.69 0.61
C ARG A 186 21.16 9.55 0.56
N ALA A 187 20.58 9.20 -0.59
CA ALA A 187 19.14 8.96 -0.70
C ALA A 187 18.72 7.74 0.14
N LEU A 188 19.52 6.66 0.12
CA LEU A 188 19.30 5.48 0.97
C LEU A 188 19.34 5.83 2.46
N LEU A 189 20.32 6.62 2.89
CA LEU A 189 20.42 7.06 4.29
C LEU A 189 19.19 7.88 4.72
N GLN A 190 18.65 8.73 3.85
CA GLN A 190 17.43 9.48 4.14
C GLN A 190 16.20 8.56 4.28
N LEU A 191 16.12 7.50 3.46
CA LEU A 191 15.05 6.50 3.56
C LEU A 191 15.17 5.67 4.85
N GLU A 192 16.39 5.27 5.23
CA GLU A 192 16.66 4.58 6.50
C GLU A 192 16.20 5.41 7.70
N GLN A 193 16.48 6.72 7.72
CA GLN A 193 16.06 7.64 8.79
C GLN A 193 14.53 7.75 8.92
N GLN A 194 13.78 7.54 7.83
CA GLN A 194 12.32 7.51 7.84
C GLN A 194 11.74 6.13 8.21
N GLY A 195 12.61 5.15 8.50
CA GLY A 195 12.24 3.80 8.89
C GLY A 195 12.23 2.78 7.76
N GLY A 196 12.88 3.07 6.62
CA GLY A 196 13.02 2.12 5.51
C GLY A 196 13.63 0.78 5.92
N LYS A 197 14.44 0.75 6.99
CA LYS A 197 14.98 -0.51 7.54
C LYS A 197 13.92 -1.52 7.98
N ALA A 198 12.74 -1.05 8.42
CA ALA A 198 11.66 -1.95 8.82
C ALA A 198 10.90 -2.54 7.62
N PHE A 199 10.94 -1.82 6.48
CA PHE A 199 10.26 -2.17 5.23
C PHE A 199 11.10 -3.10 4.35
N PHE A 200 12.42 -2.91 4.26
CA PHE A 200 13.26 -3.79 3.45
C PHE A 200 13.76 -5.01 4.24
N GLY A 201 13.43 -6.21 3.75
CA GLY A 201 13.88 -7.47 4.34
C GLY A 201 12.83 -8.59 4.21
N GLU A 202 13.03 -9.66 4.96
CA GLU A 202 12.19 -10.87 4.94
C GLU A 202 11.35 -11.05 6.22
N PRO A 203 10.20 -11.77 6.17
CA PRO A 203 9.58 -12.33 4.99
C PRO A 203 8.89 -11.24 4.16
N ALA A 204 9.14 -11.22 2.85
CA ALA A 204 8.48 -10.30 1.94
C ALA A 204 6.98 -10.60 1.85
N LEU A 205 6.17 -9.56 1.84
CA LEU A 205 4.73 -9.66 1.68
C LEU A 205 4.42 -10.12 0.25
N ARG A 206 3.64 -11.21 0.15
CA ARG A 206 3.08 -11.65 -1.11
C ARG A 206 1.75 -10.94 -1.34
N LEU A 207 1.59 -10.29 -2.50
CA LEU A 207 0.34 -9.57 -2.80
C LEU A 207 -0.88 -10.51 -2.79
N GLU A 208 -0.71 -11.79 -3.12
CA GLU A 208 -1.77 -12.80 -3.01
C GLU A 208 -2.32 -12.93 -1.58
N ASP A 209 -1.53 -12.62 -0.54
CA ASP A 209 -1.99 -12.66 0.85
C ASP A 209 -3.04 -11.58 1.12
N MET A 210 -2.93 -10.41 0.47
CA MET A 210 -3.91 -9.32 0.57
C MET A 210 -5.15 -9.56 -0.29
N MET A 211 -5.09 -10.47 -1.25
CA MET A 211 -6.19 -10.81 -2.16
C MET A 211 -7.07 -11.97 -1.65
N ARG A 212 -6.85 -12.42 -0.41
CA ARG A 212 -7.59 -13.56 0.16
C ARG A 212 -9.02 -13.21 0.54
N THR A 213 -9.86 -14.24 0.54
CA THR A 213 -11.18 -14.23 1.18
C THR A 213 -11.10 -14.92 2.54
N ALA A 214 -11.96 -14.52 3.47
CA ALA A 214 -12.19 -15.21 4.72
C ALA A 214 -12.93 -16.55 4.50
N LEU A 215 -12.99 -17.37 5.56
CA LEU A 215 -13.63 -18.69 5.53
C LEU A 215 -15.14 -18.64 5.22
N ASP A 216 -15.77 -17.50 5.47
CA ASP A 216 -17.19 -17.24 5.17
C ASP A 216 -17.43 -16.68 3.76
N GLY A 217 -16.39 -16.65 2.92
CA GLY A 217 -16.44 -16.18 1.52
C GLY A 217 -16.31 -14.67 1.34
N ARG A 218 -16.24 -13.89 2.42
CA ARG A 218 -16.08 -12.43 2.33
C ARG A 218 -14.64 -12.03 2.01
N GLY A 219 -14.43 -11.00 1.20
CA GLY A 219 -13.10 -10.46 0.91
C GLY A 219 -12.45 -9.88 2.17
N GLN A 220 -11.17 -10.13 2.39
CA GLN A 220 -10.47 -9.54 3.53
C GLN A 220 -10.34 -8.02 3.37
N VAL A 221 -10.52 -7.28 4.47
CA VAL A 221 -10.28 -5.84 4.52
C VAL A 221 -8.91 -5.60 5.14
N ASN A 222 -7.94 -5.26 4.29
CA ASN A 222 -6.56 -4.99 4.64
C ASN A 222 -6.43 -3.52 5.05
N VAL A 223 -6.28 -3.28 6.35
CA VAL A 223 -6.16 -1.94 6.93
C VAL A 223 -4.70 -1.66 7.25
N LEU A 224 -4.09 -0.74 6.52
CA LEU A 224 -2.75 -0.23 6.83
C LEU A 224 -2.83 0.88 7.88
N ASP A 225 -2.14 0.74 9.01
CA ASP A 225 -1.93 1.85 9.93
C ASP A 225 -1.00 2.89 9.30
N ALA A 226 -1.58 4.02 8.89
CA ALA A 226 -0.84 5.13 8.30
C ALA A 226 -0.66 6.30 9.28
N THR A 227 -1.06 6.14 10.55
CA THR A 227 -1.05 7.23 11.56
C THR A 227 0.35 7.83 11.77
N ARG A 228 1.38 6.99 11.85
CA ARG A 228 2.78 7.44 11.91
C ARG A 228 3.37 7.66 10.53
N LEU A 229 2.97 6.84 9.56
CA LEU A 229 3.55 6.76 8.22
C LEU A 229 3.40 8.08 7.44
N MET A 230 2.35 8.86 7.72
CA MET A 230 2.19 10.21 7.18
C MET A 230 3.34 11.17 7.50
N ASN A 231 4.06 10.95 8.62
CA ASN A 231 5.23 11.75 8.98
C ASN A 231 6.49 11.31 8.22
N SER A 232 6.41 10.26 7.40
CA SER A 232 7.50 9.68 6.61
C SER A 232 7.04 9.55 5.14
N PRO A 233 6.85 10.68 4.45
CA PRO A 233 6.18 10.72 3.14
C PRO A 233 6.91 9.93 2.06
N ARG A 234 8.25 9.81 2.12
CA ARG A 234 8.99 9.00 1.14
C ARG A 234 8.78 7.51 1.38
N LEU A 235 8.80 7.06 2.64
CA LEU A 235 8.49 5.67 2.96
C LEU A 235 7.05 5.32 2.56
N TYR A 236 6.10 6.23 2.79
CA TYR A 236 4.71 6.05 2.37
C TYR A 236 4.57 5.94 0.86
N ALA A 237 5.16 6.88 0.11
CA ALA A 237 5.13 6.88 -1.34
C ALA A 237 5.83 5.64 -1.91
N ALA A 238 6.96 5.24 -1.33
CA ALA A 238 7.70 4.06 -1.73
C ALA A 238 6.83 2.80 -1.60
N PHE A 239 6.25 2.59 -0.42
CA PHE A 239 5.35 1.45 -0.20
C PHE A 239 4.15 1.46 -1.16
N LEU A 240 3.47 2.60 -1.35
CA LEU A 240 2.32 2.65 -2.25
C LEU A 240 2.71 2.38 -3.70
N LEU A 241 3.86 2.87 -4.14
CA LEU A 241 4.35 2.62 -5.49
C LEU A 241 4.69 1.14 -5.68
N TRP A 242 5.31 0.51 -4.67
CA TRP A 242 5.57 -0.94 -4.67
C TRP A 242 4.28 -1.76 -4.68
N LEU A 243 3.30 -1.41 -3.85
CA LEU A 243 2.02 -2.12 -3.76
C LEU A 243 1.24 -2.11 -5.10
N LEU A 244 1.43 -1.06 -5.91
CA LEU A 244 0.72 -0.85 -7.17
C LEU A 244 1.50 -1.30 -8.42
N SER A 245 2.74 -1.73 -8.26
CA SER A 245 3.62 -2.20 -9.36
C SER A 245 3.39 -3.69 -9.62
#